data_AF-X1S8D2-F1
#
_entry.id   AF-X1S8D2-F1
#
_cell.length_a   1.000
_cell.length_b   1.000
_cell.length_c   1.000
_cell.angle_alpha   90.00
_cell.angle_beta   90.00
_cell.angle_gamma   90.00
#
_symmetry.space_group_name_H-M   'P 1'
#
loop_
_entity.id
_entity.type
_entity.pdbx_description
1 polymer ?
#
loop_
_entity_poly.entity_id
_entity_poly.type
_entity_poly.pdbx_seq_one_letter_code
_entity_poly.pdbx_strand_id
1 'polypeptide(L)' 'MAHTPKGDPKSKGKRYSVTLRGVYTEYLEALVEQGVYHESQDAIRAGLRLLFEHHDIKLYVKNTETSP' A
#
# COMPACT_ATOMS: atom_id res chain seq x y z
N MET A 1 5.88 4.85 18.76
CA MET A 1 5.02 5.48 17.71
C MET A 1 5.62 5.08 16.37
N ALA A 2 4.97 4.17 15.64
CA ALA A 2 5.52 3.63 14.39
C ALA A 2 5.57 4.74 13.33
N HIS A 3 6.76 5.00 12.82
CA HIS A 3 7.03 6.04 11.84
C HIS A 3 6.59 5.53 10.46
N THR A 4 5.28 5.52 10.17
CA THR A 4 4.78 5.13 8.86
C THR A 4 5.37 6.09 7.82
N PRO A 5 6.17 5.61 6.84
CA PRO A 5 6.78 6.48 5.85
C PRO A 5 5.66 7.17 5.05
N LYS A 6 5.59 8.51 5.16
CA LYS A 6 4.78 9.33 4.26
C LYS A 6 5.45 9.27 2.88
N GLY A 7 4.75 8.72 1.89
CA GLY A 7 5.22 8.70 0.51
C GLY A 7 5.51 10.11 0.00
N ASP A 8 6.53 10.24 -0.84
CA ASP A 8 6.95 11.52 -1.42
C ASP A 8 5.85 12.09 -2.34
N PRO A 9 5.28 13.28 -2.07
CA PRO A 9 4.28 13.91 -2.92
C PRO A 9 4.80 14.28 -4.32
N LYS A 10 6.13 14.29 -4.54
CA LYS A 10 6.77 14.49 -5.85
C LYS A 10 6.94 13.20 -6.65
N SER A 11 6.84 12.03 -6.00
CA SER A 11 6.74 10.78 -6.72
C SER A 11 5.35 10.75 -7.38
N LYS A 12 5.28 11.01 -8.68
CA LYS A 12 4.04 10.79 -9.44
C LYS A 12 3.67 9.32 -9.19
N GLY A 13 2.64 9.09 -8.38
CA GLY A 13 2.24 7.76 -7.96
C GLY A 13 2.13 6.86 -9.17
N LYS A 14 3.00 5.85 -9.27
CA LYS A 14 2.92 4.90 -10.38
C LYS A 14 1.65 4.10 -10.20
N ARG A 15 0.74 4.19 -11.17
CA ARG A 15 -0.48 3.39 -11.19
C ARG A 15 -0.17 2.03 -11.80
N TYR A 16 -0.49 0.99 -11.05
CA TYR A 16 -0.41 -0.39 -11.51
C TYR A 16 -1.81 -0.97 -11.56
N SER A 17 -2.06 -1.83 -12.54
CA SER A 17 -3.27 -2.64 -12.61
C SER A 17 -2.89 -4.08 -12.29
N VAL A 18 -3.71 -4.74 -11.47
CA VAL A 18 -3.54 -6.14 -11.11
C VAL A 18 -4.83 -6.90 -11.39
N THR A 19 -4.70 -8.14 -11.83
CA THR A 19 -5.84 -9.04 -12.03
C THR A 19 -5.88 -10.03 -10.86
N LEU A 20 -7.02 -10.10 -10.19
CA LEU A 20 -7.25 -10.99 -9.06
C LEU A 20 -8.35 -12.00 -9.41
N ARG A 21 -8.39 -13.13 -8.72
CA ARG A 21 -9.55 -14.04 -8.78
C ARG A 21 -10.76 -13.34 -8.14
N GLY A 22 -11.96 -13.63 -8.64
CA GLY A 22 -13.22 -13.01 -8.18
C GLY A 22 -13.43 -13.09 -6.66
N VAL A 23 -13.12 -14.24 -6.06
CA VAL A 23 -13.21 -14.40 -4.59
C VAL A 23 -12.39 -13.36 -3.80
N TYR A 24 -11.25 -12.90 -4.33
CA TYR A 24 -10.43 -11.89 -3.66
C TYR A 24 -10.99 -10.48 -3.84
N THR A 25 -11.60 -10.19 -4.99
CA THR A 25 -12.27 -8.90 -5.20
C THR A 25 -13.50 -8.79 -4.31
N GLU A 26 -14.29 -9.86 -4.17
CA GLU A 26 -15.44 -9.93 -3.27
C GLU A 26 -15.05 -9.67 -1.81
N TYR A 27 -13.94 -10.25 -1.32
CA TYR A 27 -13.46 -9.97 0.03
C TYR A 27 -12.96 -8.54 0.20
N LEU A 28 -12.32 -7.96 -0.83
CA LEU A 28 -11.90 -6.56 -0.78
C LEU A 28 -13.10 -5.60 -0.74
N GLU A 29 -14.16 -5.90 -1.47
CA GLU A 29 -15.43 -5.15 -1.44
C GLU A 29 -16.10 -5.27 -0.08
N ALA A 30 -16.21 -6.49 0.48
CA ALA A 30 -16.78 -6.71 1.80
C ALA A 30 -16.07 -5.91 2.91
N LEU A 31 -14.73 -5.78 2.83
CA LEU A 31 -13.96 -4.97 3.78
C LEU A 31 -14.28 -3.47 3.68
N VAL A 32 -14.61 -2.99 2.47
CA VAL A 32 -15.03 -1.60 2.27
C VAL A 32 -16.47 -1.39 2.75
N GLU A 33 -17.37 -2.31 2.43
CA GLU A 33 -18.77 -2.27 2.87
C GLU A 33 -18.91 -2.31 4.40
N GLN A 34 -18.06 -3.08 5.07
CA GLN A 34 -17.99 -3.14 6.53
C GLN A 34 -17.34 -1.90 7.16
N GLY A 35 -16.81 -0.98 6.35
CA GLY A 35 -16.14 0.24 6.81
C GLY A 35 -14.76 0.01 7.41
N VAL A 36 -14.15 -1.17 7.18
CA VAL A 36 -12.78 -1.47 7.64
C VAL A 36 -11.76 -0.63 6.86
N TYR A 37 -12.01 -0.44 5.57
CA TYR A 37 -11.21 0.42 4.69
C TYR A 37 -12.12 1.34 3.88
N HIS A 38 -11.59 2.50 3.48
CA HIS A 38 -12.35 3.46 2.66
C HIS A 38 -12.43 3.01 1.20
N GLU A 39 -11.34 2.46 0.67
CA GLU A 39 -11.25 1.91 -0.68
C GLU A 39 -10.48 0.59 -0.68
N SER A 40 -10.74 -0.28 -1.67
CA SER A 40 -10.02 -1.55 -1.84
C SER A 40 -8.50 -1.36 -2.00
N GLN A 41 -8.09 -0.20 -2.53
CA GLN A 41 -6.68 0.15 -2.68
C GLN A 41 -5.97 0.29 -1.32
N ASP A 42 -6.67 0.78 -0.30
CA ASP A 42 -6.11 0.93 1.04
C ASP A 42 -5.90 -0.43 1.70
N ALA A 43 -6.84 -1.35 1.54
CA ALA A 43 -6.71 -2.73 1.98
C ALA A 43 -5.51 -3.42 1.31
N ILE A 44 -5.34 -3.26 -0.01
CA ILE A 44 -4.19 -3.81 -0.74
C ILE A 44 -2.88 -3.20 -0.24
N ARG A 45 -2.80 -1.88 -0.07
CA ARG A 45 -1.59 -1.21 0.46
C ARG A 45 -1.25 -1.71 1.86
N ALA A 46 -2.24 -1.89 2.74
CA ALA A 46 -2.06 -2.42 4.08
C ALA A 46 -1.55 -3.86 4.05
N GLY A 47 -2.15 -4.72 3.22
CA GLY A 47 -1.70 -6.11 3.04
C GLY A 47 -0.27 -6.21 2.52
N LEU A 48 0.11 -5.37 1.56
CA LEU A 48 1.49 -5.32 1.04
C LEU A 48 2.48 -4.85 2.11
N ARG A 49 2.11 -3.86 2.93
CA ARG A 49 2.97 -3.43 4.06
C ARG A 49 3.19 -4.57 5.04
N LEU A 50 2.12 -5.26 5.45
CA LEU A 50 2.21 -6.41 6.35
C LEU A 50 3.08 -7.52 5.76
N LEU A 51 2.94 -7.81 4.47
CA LEU A 51 3.75 -8.79 3.77
C LEU A 51 5.24 -8.40 3.82
N PHE A 52 5.57 -7.15 3.50
CA PHE A 52 6.96 -6.70 3.53
C PHE A 52 7.55 -6.67 4.93
N GLU A 53 6.79 -6.22 5.92
CA GLU A 53 7.20 -6.25 7.34
C GLU A 53 7.45 -7.68 7.81
N HIS A 54 6.59 -8.63 7.47
CA HIS A 54 6.74 -10.04 7.83
C HIS A 54 8.01 -10.66 7.24
N HIS A 55 8.44 -10.21 6.07
CA HIS A 55 9.64 -10.71 5.39
C HIS A 55 10.91 -9.85 5.62
N ASP A 56 10.88 -8.91 6.57
CA ASP A 56 11.97 -7.94 6.84
C ASP A 56 12.43 -7.16 5.58
N ILE A 57 11.50 -6.93 4.66
CA ILE A 57 11.75 -6.14 3.44
C ILE A 57 11.58 -4.67 3.80
N LYS A 58 12.71 -3.96 3.93
CA LYS A 58 12.72 -2.51 4.16
C LYS A 58 12.28 -1.78 2.89
N LEU A 59 11.12 -1.13 2.97
CA LEU A 59 10.67 -0.20 1.94
C LEU A 59 11.60 1.02 1.93
N TYR A 60 12.59 1.02 1.03
CA TYR A 60 13.47 2.17 0.83
C TYR A 60 12.64 3.36 0.33
N VAL A 61 12.39 4.32 1.21
CA VAL A 61 12.06 5.69 0.77
C VAL A 61 13.35 6.19 0.13
N LYS A 62 13.32 6.44 -1.18
CA LYS A 62 14.45 7.07 -1.87
C LYS A 62 14.67 8.42 -1.18
N ASN A 63 15.68 8.52 -0.32
CA ASN A 63 16.17 9.80 0.17
C ASN A 63 16.59 10.55 -1.10
N THR A 64 15.89 11.61 -1.45
CA THR A 64 16.39 12.57 -2.41
C THR A 64 17.66 13.13 -1.79
N GLU A 65 18.82 12.62 -2.20
CA GLU A 65 20.09 13.31 -2.00
C GLU A 65 19.89 14.70 -2.60
N THR A 66 19.80 15.70 -1.74
CA THR A 66 19.87 17.10 -2.13
C THR A 66 21.27 17.28 -2.70
N SER A 67 21.40 17.26 -4.03
CA SER A 67 22.64 17.67 -4.68
C SER A 67 23.01 19.09 -4.22
N PRO A 68 24.30 19.36 -3.95
CA PRO A 68 24.78 20.64 -3.44
C PRO A 68 24.58 21.80 -4.41
#